data_AF-A0AAP9RYI9-F1
#
_entry.id   AF-A0AAP9RYI9-F1
#
_cell.length_a   1.000
_cell.length_b   1.000
_cell.length_c   1.000
_cell.angle_alpha   90.00
_cell.angle_beta   90.00
_cell.angle_gamma   90.00
#
_symmetry.space_group_name_H-M   'P 1'
#
loop_
_entity.id
_entity.type
_entity.pdbx_description
1 polymer ?
#
loop_
_entity_poly.entity_id
_entity_poly.type
_entity_poly.pdbx_seq_one_letter_code
_entity_poly.pdbx_strand_id
1 'polypeptide(L)' 'MCSLCNGQKVVRVKNSSMVAFHACPNCKIEKQDLIDTISQLNAIIQKWQQEKSA' A
#
# COMPACT_ATOMS: atom_id res chain seq x y z
N MET A 1 5.23 -2.14 14.59
CA MET A 1 6.36 -2.44 13.67
C MET A 1 6.60 -3.94 13.69
N CYS A 2 6.62 -4.60 12.53
CA CYS A 2 6.84 -6.04 12.48
C CYS A 2 8.34 -6.35 12.53
N SER A 3 8.72 -7.23 13.47
CA SER A 3 10.10 -7.62 13.77
C SER A 3 10.79 -8.36 12.63
N LEU A 4 10.03 -9.05 11.76
CA LEU A 4 10.59 -9.80 10.63
C LEU A 4 11.01 -8.90 9.46
N CYS A 5 10.40 -7.71 9.32
CA CYS A 5 10.72 -6.77 8.24
C CYS A 5 11.39 -5.48 8.73
N ASN A 6 11.68 -5.33 10.04
CA ASN A 6 12.10 -4.05 10.64
C ASN A 6 11.17 -2.88 10.26
N GLY A 7 9.88 -3.15 10.05
CA GLY A 7 8.91 -2.18 9.55
C GLY A 7 8.95 -1.88 8.04
N GLN A 8 9.84 -2.48 7.26
CA GLN A 8 9.87 -2.35 5.80
C GLN A 8 8.75 -3.18 5.15
N LYS A 9 7.79 -2.53 4.47
CA LYS A 9 6.65 -3.20 3.83
C LYS A 9 7.07 -4.23 2.75
N VAL A 10 8.25 -4.05 2.17
CA VAL A 10 8.80 -4.89 1.10
C VAL A 10 10.18 -5.39 1.50
N VAL A 11 10.42 -6.70 1.37
CA VAL A 11 11.69 -7.36 1.66
C VAL A 11 12.36 -7.74 0.35
N ARG A 12 13.64 -7.39 0.22
CA ARG A 12 14.49 -7.80 -0.90
C ARG A 12 15.05 -9.19 -0.61
N VAL A 13 14.70 -10.16 -1.44
CA VAL A 13 15.24 -11.52 -1.39
C VAL A 13 16.19 -11.69 -2.57
N LYS A 14 17.44 -12.07 -2.29
CA LYS A 14 18.45 -12.35 -3.31
C LYS A 14 18.72 -13.85 -3.32
N ASN A 15 18.22 -14.52 -4.34
CA ASN A 15 18.69 -15.87 -4.67
C ASN A 15 19.77 -15.73 -5.75
N SER A 16 20.64 -16.73 -5.87
CA SER A 16 21.93 -16.79 -6.57
C SER A 16 22.04 -16.03 -7.91
N SER A 17 20.93 -15.84 -8.61
CA SER A 17 20.86 -15.21 -9.94
C SER A 17 19.78 -14.12 -10.06
N MET A 18 18.96 -13.85 -9.04
CA MET A 18 17.80 -12.95 -9.14
C MET A 18 17.50 -12.22 -7.83
N VAL A 19 17.17 -10.94 -7.95
CA VAL A 19 16.63 -10.12 -6.86
C VAL A 19 15.12 -10.07 -7.02
N ALA A 20 14.40 -10.57 -6.03
CA ALA A 20 12.95 -10.48 -5.95
C ALA A 20 12.54 -9.57 -4.79
N PHE A 21 11.48 -8.79 -4.99
CA PHE A 21 10.88 -7.95 -3.96
C PHE A 21 9.57 -8.60 -3.53
N HIS A 22 9.49 -9.01 -2.27
CA HIS A 22 8.28 -9.64 -1.71
C HIS A 22 7.68 -8.72 -0.66
N ALA A 23 6.35 -8.60 -0.63
CA ALA A 23 5.68 -8.04 0.54
C ALA A 23 6.01 -8.90 1.76
N CYS A 24 6.33 -8.29 2.90
CA CYS A 24 6.58 -9.10 4.09
C CYS A 24 5.28 -9.80 4.51
N PRO A 25 5.25 -11.14 4.59
CA PRO A 25 4.01 -11.89 4.89
C PRO A 25 3.46 -11.58 6.28
N ASN A 26 4.33 -11.14 7.20
CA ASN A 26 4.01 -10.91 8.61
C ASN A 26 3.79 -9.43 8.94
N CYS A 27 4.18 -8.54 8.04
CA CYS A 27 3.75 -7.15 8.08
C CYS A 27 2.36 -7.24 7.47
N LYS A 28 1.33 -7.45 8.32
CA LYS A 28 -0.08 -7.35 7.89
C LYS A 28 -0.09 -6.13 6.97
N ILE A 29 -0.29 -6.36 5.68
CA ILE A 29 -0.87 -5.32 4.83
C ILE A 29 -2.08 -4.98 5.65
N GLU A 30 -2.09 -3.82 6.31
CA GLU A 30 -3.30 -3.30 6.90
C GLU A 30 -4.30 -3.51 5.78
N LYS A 31 -5.23 -4.43 5.99
CA LYS A 31 -6.37 -4.56 5.11
C LYS A 31 -7.04 -3.22 5.31
N GLN A 32 -6.57 -2.22 4.59
CA GLN A 32 -7.33 -1.03 4.33
C GLN A 32 -8.59 -1.64 3.77
N ASP A 33 -9.67 -1.48 4.52
CA ASP A 33 -10.92 -2.08 4.12
C ASP A 33 -11.17 -1.62 2.69
N LEU A 34 -11.65 -2.50 1.82
CA LEU A 34 -11.99 -2.12 0.46
C LEU A 34 -12.93 -0.90 0.50
N ILE A 35 -13.78 -0.82 1.53
CA ILE A 35 -14.66 0.29 1.84
C ILE A 35 -13.89 1.58 2.16
N ASP A 36 -12.84 1.52 2.96
CA ASP A 36 -12.01 2.70 3.28
C ASP A 36 -11.32 3.23 2.03
N THR A 37 -10.80 2.32 1.21
CA THR A 37 -10.13 2.65 -0.06
C THR A 37 -11.11 3.31 -1.04
N ILE A 38 -12.32 2.76 -1.17
CA ILE A 38 -13.39 3.34 -2.00
C ILE A 38 -13.78 4.73 -1.49
N SER A 39 -13.89 4.90 -0.17
CA SER A 39 -14.25 6.18 0.45
C SER A 39 -13.21 7.27 0.18
N GLN A 40 -11.91 6.93 0.27
CA GLN A 40 -10.82 7.85 -0.07
C GLN A 40 -10.83 8.23 -1.55
N LEU A 41 -11.05 7.26 -2.45
CA LEU A 41 -11.16 7.52 -3.89
C LEU A 41 -12.32 8.45 -4.22
N ASN A 42 -13.49 8.25 -3.60
CA ASN A 42 -14.65 9.13 -3.79
C ASN A 42 -14.35 10.57 -3.34
N ALA A 43 -13.66 10.76 -2.22
CA ALA A 43 -13.27 12.09 -1.75
C ALA A 43 -12.34 12.80 -2.74
N ILE A 44 -11.40 12.08 -3.35
CA ILE A 44 -10.49 12.61 -4.39
C ILE A 44 -11.28 13.03 -5.63
N ILE A 45 -12.20 12.19 -6.10
CA ILE A 45 -13.05 12.47 -7.27
C ILE A 45 -13.89 13.73 -7.03
N GLN A 46 -14.52 13.85 -5.85
CA GLN A 46 -15.31 15.03 -5.51
C GLN A 46 -14.48 16.31 -5.49
N LYS A 47 -13.27 16.25 -4.92
CA LYS A 47 -12.35 17.40 -4.91
C LYS A 47 -11.98 17.83 -6.34
N TRP A 48 -11.66 16.89 -7.21
CA TRP A 48 -11.38 17.19 -8.62
C TRP A 48 -12.56 17.79 -9.37
N GLN A 49 -13.78 17.37 -9.06
CA GLN A 49 -14.99 17.96 -9.67
C GLN A 49 -15.24 19.39 -9.20
N GLN A 50 -14.97 19.69 -7.93
CA GLN A 50 -15.04 21.04 -7.38
C GLN A 50 -13.98 21.96 -8.02
N GLU A 51 -12.75 21.47 -8.17
CA GLU A 51 -11.66 22.21 -8.81
C GLU A 51 -11.89 22.46 -10.31
N LYS A 52 -12.65 21.59 -10.99
CA LYS A 52 -13.03 21.79 -12.41
C LYS A 52 -14.20 22.75 -12.63
N SER A 53 -14.98 23.02 -11.58
CA SER A 53 -16.17 23.87 -11.64
C SER A 53 -15.94 25.29 -11.11
N ALA A 54 -14.71 25.57 -10.66
CA ALA A 54 -14.21 26.89 -10.26
C ALA A 54 -13.38 27.52 -11.39
#